data_AF-A0A7S1KCN3-F1
#
_entry.id   AF-A0A7S1KCN3-F1
#
_cell.length_a   1.000
_cell.length_b   1.000
_cell.length_c   1.000
_cell.angle_alpha   90.00
_cell.angle_beta   90.00
_cell.angle_gamma   90.00
#
_symmetry.space_group_name_H-M   'P 1'
#
loop_
_entity.id
_entity.type
_entity.pdbx_description
1 polymer ?
#
loop_
_entity_poly.entity_id
_entity_poly.type
_entity_poly.pdbx_seq_one_letter_code
_entity_poly.pdbx_strand_id
1 'polypeptide(L)'
;MDVTALFDPASPSLDVVRLVILAVVGLTTLFCVGWWLFWSRTADPSKLINVVYDEERIARAAKVDKTEEKILVVGAGFSGLAVGASFKRHGIPIDIVDANEEIGGNWFNGVYNDVHIISSRLETEYKDYPMPKNYPEFPSKAQMLAYLKSYAAHW
;
A
#
# COMPACT_ATOMS: atom_id res chain seq x y z
N MET A 1 -49.60 12.39 -0.18
CA MET A 1 -48.63 12.41 -1.28
C MET A 1 -48.20 10.98 -1.48
N ASP A 2 -48.61 10.37 -2.58
CA ASP A 2 -48.39 8.95 -2.84
C ASP A 2 -46.91 8.71 -3.18
N VAL A 3 -46.18 8.07 -2.28
CA VAL A 3 -44.74 7.81 -2.42
C VAL A 3 -44.42 6.69 -3.42
N THR A 4 -45.43 5.94 -3.88
CA THR A 4 -45.25 4.86 -4.86
C THR A 4 -45.00 5.40 -6.28
N ALA A 5 -45.49 6.60 -6.59
CA ALA A 5 -45.25 7.28 -7.87
C ALA A 5 -43.77 7.69 -8.09
N LEU A 6 -42.96 7.75 -7.03
CA LEU A 6 -41.51 8.03 -7.12
C LEU A 6 -40.70 6.84 -7.66
N PHE A 7 -41.27 5.63 -7.67
CA PHE A 7 -40.61 4.41 -8.12
C PHE A 7 -41.29 3.78 -9.34
N ASP A 8 -42.27 4.48 -9.95
CA ASP A 8 -42.91 4.04 -11.19
C ASP A 8 -41.91 4.08 -12.35
N PRO A 9 -41.53 2.94 -12.94
CA PRO A 9 -40.55 2.89 -14.03
C PRO A 9 -41.00 3.60 -15.31
N ALA A 10 -42.28 3.97 -15.43
CA ALA A 10 -42.82 4.75 -16.55
C ALA A 10 -42.93 6.26 -16.23
N SER A 11 -42.48 6.71 -15.05
CA SER A 11 -42.57 8.11 -14.65
C SER A 11 -41.52 8.98 -15.35
N PRO A 12 -41.90 10.15 -15.91
CA PRO A 12 -40.96 11.08 -16.55
C PRO A 12 -39.88 11.63 -15.59
N SER A 13 -40.13 11.63 -14.28
CA SER A 13 -39.13 12.10 -13.30
C SER A 13 -38.01 11.08 -13.08
N LEU A 14 -38.28 9.79 -13.32
CA LEU A 14 -37.29 8.72 -13.23
C LEU A 14 -36.30 8.77 -14.40
N ASP A 15 -36.75 9.21 -15.58
CA ASP A 15 -35.87 9.44 -16.75
C ASP A 15 -34.91 10.60 -16.52
N VAL A 16 -35.37 11.70 -15.92
CA VAL A 16 -34.51 12.84 -15.56
C VAL A 16 -33.47 12.42 -14.50
N VAL A 17 -33.86 11.66 -13.49
CA VAL A 17 -32.94 11.15 -12.45
C VAL A 17 -31.91 10.19 -13.05
N ARG A 18 -32.32 9.28 -13.93
CA ARG A 18 -31.41 8.38 -14.66
C ARG A 18 -30.45 9.16 -15.55
N LEU A 19 -30.92 10.18 -16.25
CA LEU A 19 -30.10 11.04 -17.09
C LEU A 19 -29.03 11.77 -16.26
N VAL A 20 -29.40 12.30 -15.08
CA VAL A 20 -28.47 12.97 -14.16
C VAL A 20 -27.44 11.99 -13.60
N ILE A 21 -27.85 10.80 -13.17
CA ILE A 21 -26.92 9.77 -12.66
C ILE A 21 -25.94 9.35 -13.75
N LEU A 22 -26.42 9.07 -14.97
CA LEU A 22 -25.56 8.71 -16.09
C LEU A 22 -24.60 9.84 -16.47
N ALA A 23 -25.05 11.11 -16.43
CA ALA A 23 -24.20 12.26 -16.67
C ALA A 23 -23.10 12.41 -15.60
N VAL A 24 -23.43 12.24 -14.31
CA VAL A 24 -22.46 12.34 -13.20
C VAL A 24 -21.46 11.19 -13.23
N VAL A 25 -21.92 9.95 -13.43
CA VAL A 25 -21.04 8.78 -13.54
C VAL A 25 -20.15 8.89 -14.79
N GLY A 26 -20.71 9.34 -15.91
CA GLY A 26 -19.98 9.59 -17.15
C GLY A 26 -18.90 10.65 -16.98
N LEU A 27 -19.23 11.81 -16.39
CA LEU A 27 -18.28 12.89 -16.11
C LEU A 27 -17.19 12.45 -15.13
N THR A 28 -17.53 11.69 -14.09
CA THR A 28 -16.55 11.19 -13.12
C THR A 28 -15.60 10.17 -13.76
N THR A 29 -16.12 9.28 -14.61
CA THR A 29 -15.30 8.28 -15.32
C THR A 29 -14.37 8.97 -16.32
N LEU A 30 -14.87 9.94 -17.09
CA LEU A 30 -14.06 10.74 -18.02
C LEU A 30 -13.02 11.59 -17.29
N PHE A 31 -13.35 12.12 -16.11
CA PHE A 31 -12.39 12.84 -15.26
C PHE A 31 -11.31 11.89 -14.74
N CYS A 32 -11.64 10.73 -14.17
CA CYS A 32 -10.66 9.77 -13.67
C CYS A 32 -9.75 9.22 -14.79
N VAL A 33 -10.31 8.85 -15.94
CA VAL A 33 -9.54 8.35 -17.09
C VAL A 33 -8.71 9.47 -17.71
N GLY A 34 -9.27 10.67 -17.88
CA GLY A 34 -8.56 11.84 -18.39
C GLY A 34 -7.44 12.29 -17.46
N TRP A 35 -7.67 12.26 -16.14
CA TRP A 35 -6.69 12.56 -15.12
C TRP A 35 -5.57 11.53 -15.08
N TRP A 36 -5.89 10.23 -15.21
CA TRP A 36 -4.91 9.16 -15.34
C TRP A 36 -4.09 9.24 -16.63
N LEU A 37 -4.73 9.58 -17.77
CA LEU A 37 -4.05 9.80 -19.06
C LEU A 37 -3.14 11.05 -19.04
N PHE A 38 -3.54 12.11 -18.33
CA PHE A 38 -2.74 13.32 -18.16
C PHE A 38 -1.49 13.06 -17.31
N TRP A 39 -1.63 12.30 -16.22
CA TRP A 39 -0.50 11.90 -15.38
C TRP A 39 0.42 10.90 -16.09
N SER A 40 -0.13 9.96 -16.85
CA SER A 40 0.69 8.98 -17.60
C SER A 40 1.41 9.57 -18.80
N ARG A 41 0.93 10.68 -19.39
CA ARG A 41 1.63 11.39 -20.48
C ARG A 41 2.76 12.30 -20.03
N THR A 42 2.72 12.79 -18.79
CA THR A 42 3.77 13.68 -18.24
C THR A 42 4.89 12.89 -17.54
N ALA A 43 4.63 11.62 -17.21
CA ALA A 43 5.61 10.74 -16.63
C ALA A 43 6.46 10.10 -17.74
N ASP A 44 7.64 10.66 -18.00
CA ASP A 44 8.67 10.05 -18.85
C ASP A 44 9.13 8.72 -18.22
N PRO A 45 8.78 7.54 -18.77
CA PRO A 45 9.08 6.25 -18.15
C PRO A 45 10.58 6.02 -17.94
N SER A 46 11.43 6.67 -18.77
CA SER A 46 12.88 6.59 -18.66
C SER A 46 13.44 7.36 -17.45
N LYS A 47 12.65 8.28 -16.87
CA LYS A 47 12.99 9.01 -15.63
C LYS A 47 12.32 8.43 -14.39
N LEU A 48 11.37 7.50 -14.56
CA LEU A 48 10.66 6.84 -13.47
C LEU A 48 11.42 5.62 -12.93
N ILE A 49 12.34 5.05 -13.71
CA ILE A 49 13.07 3.85 -13.35
C ILE A 49 14.57 4.13 -13.53
N ASN A 50 15.20 4.72 -12.51
CA ASN A 50 16.65 4.65 -12.39
C ASN A 50 17.01 3.20 -12.04
N VAL A 51 17.29 2.37 -13.04
CA VAL A 51 17.92 1.07 -12.80
C VAL A 51 19.39 1.32 -12.53
N VAL A 52 19.71 1.63 -11.27
CA VAL A 52 21.10 1.67 -10.81
C VAL A 52 21.57 0.23 -10.65
N TYR A 53 22.34 -0.25 -11.62
CA TYR A 53 23.04 -1.52 -11.52
C TYR A 53 24.25 -1.33 -10.59
N ASP A 54 24.05 -1.61 -9.30
CA ASP A 54 25.16 -1.79 -8.38
C ASP A 54 25.72 -3.22 -8.59
N GLU A 55 26.79 -3.32 -9.38
CA GLU A 55 27.43 -4.60 -9.69
C GLU A 55 27.91 -5.34 -8.44
N GLU A 56 28.36 -4.63 -7.40
CA GLU A 56 28.76 -5.25 -6.14
C GLU A 56 27.56 -5.82 -5.38
N ARG A 57 26.41 -5.12 -5.40
CA ARG A 57 25.15 -5.62 -4.84
C ARG A 57 24.63 -6.82 -5.60
N ILE A 58 24.72 -6.83 -6.93
CA ILE A 58 24.35 -7.98 -7.77
C ILE A 58 25.28 -9.17 -7.53
N ALA A 59 26.60 -8.94 -7.46
CA ALA A 59 27.58 -10.00 -7.19
C ALA A 59 27.42 -10.61 -5.79
N ARG A 60 27.02 -9.82 -4.79
CA ARG A 60 26.62 -10.33 -3.46
C ARG A 60 25.34 -11.17 -3.52
N ALA A 61 24.33 -10.73 -4.28
CA ALA A 61 23.09 -11.49 -4.46
C ALA A 61 23.28 -12.80 -5.25
N ALA A 62 24.23 -12.84 -6.19
CA ALA A 62 24.56 -14.02 -6.97
C ALA A 62 25.21 -15.17 -6.16
N LYS A 63 25.61 -14.91 -4.91
CA LYS A 63 26.13 -15.93 -3.98
C LYS A 63 25.06 -16.62 -3.14
N VAL A 64 23.79 -16.24 -3.29
CA VAL A 64 22.69 -16.81 -2.49
C VAL A 64 22.37 -18.23 -2.98
N ASP A 65 22.03 -19.12 -2.04
CA ASP A 65 21.59 -20.49 -2.31
C ASP A 65 20.44 -20.55 -3.33
N LYS A 66 20.23 -21.73 -3.94
CA LYS A 66 19.14 -21.97 -4.89
C LYS A 66 17.80 -21.43 -4.37
N THR A 67 17.19 -20.52 -5.12
CA THR A 67 15.92 -19.86 -4.76
C THR A 67 14.70 -20.48 -5.45
N GLU A 68 14.89 -21.59 -6.17
CA GLU A 68 13.90 -22.24 -7.05
C GLU A 68 12.60 -22.65 -6.32
N GLU A 69 12.66 -22.86 -5.00
CA GLU A 69 11.52 -23.24 -4.15
C GLU A 69 11.05 -22.12 -3.20
N LYS A 70 11.57 -20.90 -3.34
CA LYS A 70 11.24 -19.77 -2.47
C LYS A 70 10.26 -18.79 -3.12
N ILE A 71 9.40 -18.21 -2.31
CA ILE A 71 8.57 -17.07 -2.73
C ILE A 71 9.35 -15.78 -2.48
N LEU A 72 9.49 -14.96 -3.52
CA LEU A 72 10.07 -13.63 -3.42
C LEU A 72 8.99 -12.60 -3.08
N VAL A 73 9.16 -11.90 -1.97
CA VAL A 73 8.33 -10.75 -1.60
C VAL A 73 9.09 -9.48 -1.93
N VAL A 74 8.46 -8.59 -2.71
CA VAL A 74 9.04 -7.30 -3.09
C VAL A 74 8.46 -6.21 -2.20
N GLY A 75 9.34 -5.54 -1.45
CA GLY A 75 9.06 -4.51 -0.45
C GLY A 75 9.10 -5.09 0.98
N ALA A 76 9.95 -4.54 1.84
CA ALA A 76 10.05 -4.81 3.27
C ALA A 76 9.39 -3.68 4.11
N GLY A 77 8.30 -3.12 3.58
CA GLY A 77 7.41 -2.21 4.30
C GLY A 77 6.34 -2.94 5.11
N PHE A 78 5.33 -2.19 5.56
CA PHE A 78 4.25 -2.71 6.40
C PHE A 78 3.55 -3.96 5.82
N SER A 79 3.20 -3.95 4.54
CA SER A 79 2.54 -5.08 3.87
C SER A 79 3.47 -6.27 3.68
N GLY A 80 4.70 -6.03 3.20
CA GLY A 80 5.66 -7.10 2.94
C GLY A 80 6.09 -7.83 4.20
N LEU A 81 6.25 -7.12 5.32
CA LEU A 81 6.52 -7.76 6.61
C LEU A 81 5.36 -8.64 7.07
N ALA A 82 4.10 -8.23 6.85
CA ALA A 82 2.93 -9.07 7.17
C ALA A 82 2.89 -10.35 6.33
N VAL A 83 3.17 -10.24 5.02
CA VAL A 83 3.29 -11.39 4.12
C VAL A 83 4.41 -12.31 4.58
N GLY A 84 5.57 -11.74 4.90
CA GLY A 84 6.73 -12.47 5.39
C GLY A 84 6.45 -13.26 6.66
N ALA A 85 5.86 -12.62 7.66
CA ALA A 85 5.45 -13.27 8.90
C ALA A 85 4.44 -14.39 8.64
N SER A 86 3.46 -14.18 7.75
CA SER A 86 2.48 -15.20 7.39
C SER A 86 3.13 -16.45 6.78
N PHE A 87 4.00 -16.28 5.78
CA PHE A 87 4.70 -17.41 5.17
C PHE A 87 5.63 -18.12 6.14
N LYS A 88 6.36 -17.37 6.98
CA LYS A 88 7.24 -17.93 8.00
C LYS A 88 6.48 -18.80 9.00
N ARG A 89 5.28 -18.39 9.42
CA ARG A 89 4.40 -19.20 10.29
C ARG A 89 3.96 -20.52 9.66
N HIS A 90 3.81 -20.55 8.34
CA HIS A 90 3.38 -21.74 7.61
C HIS A 90 4.56 -22.60 7.12
N GLY A 91 5.81 -22.24 7.48
CA GLY A 91 7.00 -22.97 7.04
C GLY A 91 7.26 -22.86 5.54
N ILE A 92 6.73 -21.83 4.88
CA ILE A 92 6.93 -21.61 3.45
C ILE A 92 8.24 -20.84 3.27
N PRO A 93 9.21 -21.35 2.49
CA PRO A 93 10.47 -20.66 2.25
C PRO A 93 10.26 -19.34 1.50
N ILE A 94 10.83 -18.26 2.02
CA ILE A 94 10.70 -16.91 1.44
C ILE A 94 12.00 -16.13 1.49
N ASP A 95 12.11 -15.17 0.59
CA ASP A 95 13.05 -14.05 0.68
C ASP A 95 12.27 -12.74 0.51
N ILE A 96 12.66 -11.69 1.23
CA ILE A 96 12.07 -10.34 1.11
C ILE A 96 13.17 -9.39 0.63
N VAL A 97 12.89 -8.63 -0.42
CA VAL A 97 13.80 -7.62 -0.97
C VAL A 97 13.18 -6.23 -0.89
N ASP A 98 13.97 -5.22 -0.57
CA ASP A 98 13.54 -3.81 -0.60
C ASP A 98 14.57 -2.97 -1.37
N ALA A 99 14.09 -1.88 -1.98
CA ALA A 99 14.96 -0.91 -2.64
C ALA A 99 15.76 -0.09 -1.62
N ASN A 100 15.16 0.17 -0.45
CA ASN A 100 15.80 0.87 0.65
C ASN A 100 16.93 0.03 1.26
N GLU A 101 17.83 0.71 1.96
CA GLU A 101 18.92 0.08 2.70
C GLU A 101 18.44 -0.61 3.98
N GLU A 102 17.23 -0.30 4.42
CA GLU A 102 16.63 -0.77 5.68
C GLU A 102 15.14 -1.07 5.50
N ILE A 103 14.60 -1.90 6.40
CA ILE A 103 13.17 -2.23 6.43
C ILE A 103 12.32 -1.06 6.93
N GLY A 104 11.00 -1.16 6.72
CA GLY A 104 10.01 -0.20 7.18
C GLY A 104 9.38 0.61 6.04
N GLY A 105 9.95 0.55 4.84
CA GLY A 105 9.42 1.20 3.63
C GLY A 105 9.20 2.70 3.84
N ASN A 106 7.96 3.16 3.68
CA ASN A 106 7.60 4.57 3.88
C ASN A 106 8.05 5.13 5.23
N TRP A 107 8.05 4.33 6.30
CA TRP A 107 8.44 4.76 7.64
C TRP A 107 9.95 4.96 7.80
N PHE A 108 10.76 4.35 6.94
CA PHE A 108 12.20 4.59 6.87
C PHE A 108 12.51 5.85 6.06
N ASN A 109 12.10 5.91 4.79
CA ASN A 109 12.54 6.98 3.86
C ASN A 109 11.44 7.58 2.97
N GLY A 110 10.15 7.30 3.22
CA GLY A 110 9.05 7.78 2.38
C GLY A 110 8.19 8.90 2.97
N VAL A 111 8.43 9.30 4.22
CA VAL A 111 7.62 10.31 4.92
C VAL A 111 8.48 11.36 5.62
N TYR A 112 7.96 12.57 5.77
CA TYR A 112 8.63 13.66 6.49
C TYR A 112 8.77 13.36 7.99
N ASN A 113 9.73 13.97 8.66
CA ASN A 113 10.19 13.50 9.98
C ASN A 113 9.15 13.65 11.10
N ASP A 114 8.33 14.70 11.07
CA ASP A 114 7.36 14.99 12.13
C ASP A 114 5.99 14.32 11.91
N VAL A 115 5.88 13.41 10.93
CA VAL A 115 4.61 12.73 10.66
C VAL A 115 4.21 11.81 11.81
N HIS A 116 2.91 11.73 12.05
CA HIS A 116 2.27 10.75 12.90
C HIS A 116 1.22 9.99 12.09
N ILE A 117 0.89 8.76 12.48
CA ILE A 117 -0.23 8.05 11.85
C ILE A 117 -1.55 8.79 12.13
N ILE A 118 -2.48 8.72 11.18
CA ILE A 118 -3.81 9.34 11.29
C ILE A 118 -4.90 8.40 11.83
N SER A 119 -4.61 7.10 11.86
CA SER A 119 -5.43 6.08 12.50
C SER A 119 -4.83 5.74 13.85
N SER A 120 -5.64 5.28 14.80
CA SER A 120 -5.11 4.90 16.12
C SER A 120 -4.12 3.73 16.02
N ARG A 121 -3.25 3.62 17.02
CA ARG A 121 -2.30 2.49 17.16
C ARG A 121 -3.02 1.15 17.20
N LEU A 122 -4.19 1.08 17.85
CA LEU A 122 -4.95 -0.15 18.03
C LEU A 122 -5.58 -0.64 16.71
N GLU A 123 -5.96 0.28 15.82
CA GLU A 123 -6.47 -0.08 14.49
C GLU A 123 -5.34 -0.37 13.50
N THR A 124 -4.14 0.16 13.76
CA THR A 124 -3.00 0.06 12.83
C THR A 124 -2.06 -1.09 13.16
N GLU A 125 -2.02 -1.59 14.40
CA GLU A 125 -1.11 -2.66 14.82
C GLU A 125 -1.41 -4.01 14.14
N TYR A 126 -0.40 -4.89 14.10
CA TYR A 126 -0.61 -6.26 13.66
C TYR A 126 -1.37 -6.99 14.76
N LYS A 127 -2.42 -7.73 14.39
CA LYS A 127 -3.31 -8.41 15.36
C LYS A 127 -2.57 -9.37 16.30
N ASP A 128 -1.46 -9.93 15.83
CA ASP A 128 -0.62 -10.89 16.56
C ASP A 128 0.61 -10.26 17.23
N TYR A 129 0.79 -8.96 17.06
CA TYR A 129 1.93 -8.23 17.61
C TYR A 129 1.52 -6.80 17.95
N PRO A 130 0.91 -6.59 19.13
CA PRO A 130 0.39 -5.28 19.51
C PRO A 130 1.51 -4.25 19.68
N MET A 131 1.22 -3.00 19.39
CA MET A 131 2.16 -1.90 19.65
C MET A 131 2.38 -1.74 21.17
N PRO A 132 3.57 -1.25 21.59
CA PRO A 132 3.86 -0.99 22.99
C PRO A 132 2.81 -0.09 23.65
N LYS A 133 2.39 -0.42 24.87
CA LYS A 133 1.35 0.35 25.61
C LYS A 133 1.75 1.79 25.93
N ASN A 134 3.06 2.08 25.93
CA ASN A 134 3.59 3.42 26.16
C ASN A 134 3.64 4.28 24.89
N TYR A 135 3.28 3.75 23.72
CA TYR A 135 3.10 4.57 22.53
C TYR A 135 1.86 5.47 22.69
N PRO A 136 1.90 6.69 22.14
CA PRO A 136 0.71 7.53 22.07
C PRO A 136 -0.35 6.88 21.17
N GLU A 137 -1.59 7.38 21.22
CA GLU A 137 -2.68 6.90 20.38
C GLU A 137 -2.35 7.00 18.88
N PHE A 138 -1.59 8.03 18.49
CA PHE A 138 -1.11 8.26 17.14
C PHE A 138 0.43 8.29 17.14
N PRO A 139 1.11 7.14 16.99
CA PRO A 139 2.56 7.04 16.94
C PRO A 139 3.23 7.91 15.88
N SER A 140 4.42 8.40 16.22
CA SER A 140 5.29 9.13 15.30
C SER A 140 5.96 8.23 14.27
N LYS A 141 6.54 8.83 13.22
CA LYS A 141 7.39 8.13 12.24
C LYS A 141 8.42 7.21 12.89
N ALA A 142 9.16 7.74 13.86
CA ALA A 142 10.24 7.01 14.52
C ALA A 142 9.69 5.81 15.33
N GLN A 143 8.56 5.99 15.99
CA GLN A 143 7.88 4.94 16.73
C GLN A 143 7.35 3.84 15.81
N MET A 144 6.75 4.20 14.67
CA MET A 144 6.31 3.25 13.66
C MET A 144 7.48 2.46 13.06
N LEU A 145 8.59 3.12 12.74
CA LEU A 145 9.79 2.44 12.24
C LEU A 145 10.35 1.47 13.29
N ALA A 146 10.46 1.90 14.54
CA ALA A 146 10.93 1.03 15.64
C ALA A 146 10.01 -0.18 15.84
N TYR A 147 8.69 0.03 15.75
CA TYR A 147 7.70 -1.04 15.84
C TYR A 147 7.88 -2.07 14.71
N LEU A 148 7.99 -1.63 13.45
CA LEU A 148 8.20 -2.52 12.30
C LEU A 148 9.52 -3.29 12.39
N LYS A 149 10.59 -2.65 12.88
CA LYS A 149 11.86 -3.32 13.16
C LYS A 149 11.71 -4.40 14.22
N SER A 150 10.98 -4.11 15.30
CA SER A 150 10.73 -5.10 16.35
C SER A 150 9.86 -6.27 15.85
N TYR A 151 8.85 -5.98 15.01
CA TYR A 151 8.00 -7.02 14.41
C TYR A 151 8.81 -7.96 13.51
N ALA A 152 9.69 -7.41 12.67
CA ALA A 152 10.56 -8.21 11.83
C ALA A 152 11.52 -9.08 12.65
N ALA A 153 12.06 -8.57 13.77
CA ALA A 153 12.94 -9.33 14.65
C ALA A 153 12.23 -10.42 15.46
N HIS A 154 10.92 -10.30 15.66
CA HIS A 154 10.11 -11.31 16.34
C HIS A 154 9.91 -12.59 15.51
N TRP A 155 9.94 -12.46 14.18
CA TRP A 155 9.72 -13.56 13.23
C TRP A 155 11.03 -14.14 12.75
#